data_AF-A0A227PGF8-F1
#
_entry.id   AF-A0A227PGF8-F1
#
_cell.length_a   1.000
_cell.length_b   1.000
_cell.length_c   1.000
_cell.angle_alpha   90.00
_cell.angle_beta   90.00
_cell.angle_gamma   90.00
#
_symmetry.space_group_name_H-M   'P 1'
#
loop_
_entity.id
_entity.type
_entity.pdbx_description
1 polymer ?
#
loop_
_entity_poly.entity_id
_entity_poly.type
_entity_poly.pdbx_seq_one_letter_code
_entity_poly.pdbx_strand_id
1 'polypeptide(L)'
;MGFAQSNCTTLKGCERKLCELNTKLVAAKKAGNQNQIKGVEDAISKTKKNCTTKTVTTDLDKKVKEKQQKVKEKTDDLNKAIKDQESKEKIAKKRKKLDESKADLNKALAEQKTK
;
A
#
# COMPACT_ATOMS: atom_id res chain seq x y z
N MET A 1 -6.03 -22.98 21.46
CA MET A 1 -5.58 -21.58 21.51
C MET A 1 -4.94 -21.24 20.15
N GLY A 2 -5.37 -20.17 19.46
CA GLY A 2 -4.94 -19.95 18.06
C GLY A 2 -5.40 -18.66 17.35
N PHE A 3 -5.07 -17.50 17.93
CA PHE A 3 -4.77 -16.20 17.29
C PHE A 3 -5.75 -15.51 16.29
N ALA A 4 -6.31 -14.39 16.79
CA ALA A 4 -6.50 -13.11 16.09
C ALA A 4 -7.52 -13.02 14.92
N GLN A 5 -8.81 -13.24 15.22
CA GLN A 5 -9.87 -12.51 14.50
C GLN A 5 -9.94 -11.09 15.07
N SER A 6 -9.17 -10.21 14.45
CA SER A 6 -9.18 -8.77 14.63
C SER A 6 -10.61 -8.24 14.55
N ASN A 7 -11.00 -7.46 15.56
CA ASN A 7 -12.29 -6.79 15.72
C ASN A 7 -12.52 -5.70 14.63
N CYS A 8 -12.50 -6.07 13.34
CA CYS A 8 -12.77 -5.13 12.25
C CYS A 8 -14.27 -4.76 12.19
N THR A 9 -15.14 -5.54 12.83
CA THR A 9 -16.60 -5.37 12.86
C THR A 9 -17.07 -4.21 13.73
N THR A 10 -16.30 -3.83 14.75
CA THR A 10 -16.56 -2.66 15.59
C THR A 10 -16.08 -1.35 14.96
N LEU A 11 -15.20 -1.42 13.96
CA LEU A 11 -14.73 -0.28 13.18
C LEU A 11 -15.80 0.14 12.16
N LYS A 12 -15.91 1.44 11.88
CA LYS A 12 -16.83 2.00 10.88
C LYS A 12 -16.08 2.72 9.76
N GLY A 13 -16.67 2.72 8.57
CA GLY A 13 -16.14 3.44 7.40
C GLY A 13 -14.74 2.98 6.98
N CYS A 14 -13.80 3.91 7.03
CA CYS A 14 -12.48 3.79 6.46
C CYS A 14 -11.55 2.83 7.23
N GLU A 15 -11.67 2.80 8.55
CA GLU A 15 -10.88 1.93 9.42
C GLU A 15 -11.27 0.45 9.27
N ARG A 16 -12.56 0.18 9.07
CA ARG A 16 -13.06 -1.17 8.78
C ARG A 16 -12.46 -1.72 7.49
N LYS A 17 -12.54 -0.94 6.40
CA LYS A 17 -11.94 -1.32 5.11
C LYS A 17 -10.44 -1.59 5.24
N LEU A 18 -9.72 -0.76 5.97
CA LEU A 18 -8.29 -0.93 6.23
C LEU A 18 -7.98 -2.22 7.02
N CYS A 19 -8.78 -2.53 8.03
CA CYS A 19 -8.64 -3.73 8.86
C CYS A 19 -8.89 -5.02 8.05
N GLU A 20 -9.95 -5.02 7.22
CA GLU A 20 -10.25 -6.15 6.32
C GLU A 20 -9.15 -6.35 5.27
N LEU A 21 -8.63 -5.26 4.72
CA LEU A 21 -7.55 -5.33 3.73
C LEU A 21 -6.22 -5.80 4.35
N ASN A 22 -5.90 -5.40 5.58
CA ASN A 22 -4.72 -5.91 6.29
C ASN A 22 -4.82 -7.42 6.54
N THR A 23 -6.00 -7.89 6.92
CA THR A 23 -6.26 -9.33 7.11
C THR A 23 -6.05 -10.09 5.80
N LYS A 24 -6.56 -9.55 4.68
CA LYS A 24 -6.32 -10.11 3.34
C LYS A 24 -4.85 -10.07 2.93
N LEU A 25 -4.09 -9.06 3.37
CA LEU A 25 -2.66 -8.95 3.08
C LEU A 25 -1.89 -10.06 3.77
N VAL A 26 -2.17 -10.29 5.05
CA VAL A 26 -1.56 -11.38 5.84
C VAL A 26 -1.87 -12.74 5.20
N ALA A 27 -3.12 -12.97 4.81
CA ALA A 27 -3.52 -14.18 4.10
C ALA A 27 -2.81 -14.33 2.75
N ALA A 28 -2.73 -13.27 1.95
CA ALA A 28 -2.04 -13.27 0.66
C ALA A 28 -0.54 -13.50 0.79
N LYS A 29 0.09 -12.96 1.85
CA LYS A 29 1.49 -13.22 2.20
C LYS A 29 1.71 -14.69 2.58
N LYS A 30 0.82 -15.26 3.41
CA LYS A 30 0.87 -16.68 3.80
C LYS A 30 0.72 -17.61 2.59
N ALA A 31 -0.09 -17.22 1.60
CA ALA A 31 -0.29 -17.97 0.36
C ALA A 31 0.84 -17.78 -0.67
N GLY A 32 1.79 -16.88 -0.46
CA GLY A 32 2.84 -16.56 -1.44
C GLY A 32 2.33 -15.95 -2.74
N ASN A 33 1.05 -15.56 -2.81
CA ASN A 33 0.42 -15.10 -4.04
C ASN A 33 0.74 -13.62 -4.29
N GLN A 34 1.85 -13.40 -4.98
CA GLN A 34 2.38 -12.07 -5.27
C GLN A 34 1.37 -11.13 -5.92
N ASN A 35 0.51 -11.61 -6.83
CA ASN A 35 -0.51 -10.76 -7.46
C ASN A 35 -1.57 -10.29 -6.47
N GLN A 36 -2.05 -11.19 -5.59
CA GLN A 36 -2.97 -10.80 -4.54
C GLN A 36 -2.34 -9.84 -3.53
N ILE A 37 -1.09 -10.07 -3.12
CA ILE A 37 -0.38 -9.16 -2.20
C ILE A 37 -0.36 -7.74 -2.79
N LYS A 38 0.03 -7.61 -4.07
CA LYS A 38 0.05 -6.32 -4.78
C LYS A 38 -1.33 -5.65 -4.84
N GLY A 39 -2.35 -6.42 -5.22
CA GLY A 39 -3.71 -5.89 -5.35
C GLY A 39 -4.30 -5.43 -4.01
N VAL A 40 -4.05 -6.20 -2.95
CA VAL A 40 -4.51 -5.87 -1.59
C VAL A 40 -3.73 -4.66 -1.05
N GLU A 41 -2.42 -4.57 -1.25
CA GLU A 41 -1.65 -3.38 -0.88
C GLU A 41 -2.08 -2.12 -1.64
N ASP A 42 -2.41 -2.24 -2.93
CA ASP A 42 -2.95 -1.12 -3.70
C ASP A 42 -4.30 -0.67 -3.13
N ALA A 43 -5.18 -1.61 -2.78
CA ALA A 43 -6.45 -1.33 -2.14
C ALA A 43 -6.28 -0.68 -0.76
N ILE A 44 -5.28 -1.10 0.04
CA ILE A 44 -4.92 -0.45 1.32
C ILE A 44 -4.53 1.00 1.06
N SER A 45 -3.69 1.24 0.05
CA SER A 45 -3.20 2.57 -0.30
C SER A 45 -4.33 3.48 -0.79
N LYS A 46 -5.20 2.98 -1.69
CA LYS A 46 -6.39 3.70 -2.17
C LYS A 46 -7.37 4.01 -1.04
N THR A 47 -7.59 3.07 -0.13
CA THR A 47 -8.43 3.27 1.05
C THR A 47 -7.82 4.38 1.89
N LYS A 48 -6.54 4.29 2.28
CA LYS A 48 -5.85 5.36 3.03
C LYS A 48 -5.97 6.71 2.34
N LYS A 49 -5.74 6.80 1.03
CA LYS A 49 -5.87 8.06 0.27
C LYS A 49 -7.28 8.65 0.35
N ASN A 50 -8.31 7.82 0.17
CA ASN A 50 -9.71 8.24 0.28
C ASN A 50 -10.07 8.68 1.71
N CYS A 51 -9.48 8.04 2.72
CA CYS A 51 -9.68 8.46 4.11
C CYS A 51 -8.98 9.79 4.42
N THR A 52 -7.76 9.99 3.88
CA THR A 52 -6.94 11.19 4.10
C THR A 52 -7.52 12.42 3.41
N THR A 53 -8.25 12.29 2.29
CA THR A 53 -8.83 13.44 1.58
C THR A 53 -9.85 14.22 2.42
N LYS A 54 -10.34 13.64 3.52
CA LYS A 54 -11.26 14.33 4.46
C LYS A 54 -10.55 15.14 5.54
N THR A 55 -9.23 15.08 5.68
CA THR A 55 -8.49 15.74 6.76
C THR A 55 -7.31 16.56 6.21
N VAL A 56 -7.57 17.86 6.04
CA VAL A 56 -6.66 19.02 6.09
C VAL A 56 -5.36 18.96 5.26
N THR A 57 -5.35 19.74 4.17
CA THR A 57 -4.17 20.14 3.38
C THR A 57 -3.15 20.88 4.24
N THR A 58 -2.08 20.20 4.65
CA THR A 58 -0.90 20.74 5.35
C THR A 58 0.38 20.45 4.55
N ASP A 59 1.53 21.02 4.90
CA ASP A 59 2.85 20.76 4.28
C ASP A 59 3.18 19.25 4.12
N LEU A 60 2.65 18.43 5.04
CA LEU A 60 2.74 16.98 4.98
C LEU A 60 2.02 16.38 3.75
N ASP A 61 0.96 17.02 3.25
CA ASP A 61 0.29 16.62 1.99
C ASP A 61 1.21 16.74 0.79
N LYS A 62 2.03 17.80 0.70
CA LYS A 62 3.05 17.92 -0.37
C LYS A 62 4.05 16.77 -0.32
N LYS A 63 4.59 16.46 0.86
CA LYS A 63 5.50 15.32 1.05
C LYS A 63 4.84 13.99 0.67
N VAL A 64 3.57 13.81 1.03
CA VAL A 64 2.79 12.63 0.66
C VAL A 64 2.55 12.57 -0.84
N LYS A 65 2.25 13.69 -1.50
CA LYS A 65 2.06 13.79 -2.96
C LYS A 65 3.34 13.45 -3.72
N GLU A 66 4.48 13.99 -3.31
CA GLU A 66 5.77 13.68 -3.92
C GLU A 66 6.12 12.19 -3.79
N LYS A 67 5.93 11.61 -2.60
CA LYS A 67 6.15 10.17 -2.40
C LYS A 67 5.15 9.31 -3.17
N GLN A 68 3.90 9.76 -3.32
CA GLN A 68 2.92 9.10 -4.19
C GLN A 68 3.35 9.11 -5.65
N GLN A 69 3.89 10.22 -6.12
CA GLN A 69 4.34 10.35 -7.50
C GLN A 69 5.51 9.41 -7.78
N LYS A 70 6.48 9.33 -6.87
CA LYS A 70 7.58 8.34 -6.94
C LYS A 70 7.08 6.90 -6.94
N VAL A 71 6.09 6.56 -6.11
CA VAL A 71 5.48 5.23 -6.12
C VAL A 71 4.79 4.96 -7.46
N LYS A 72 4.09 5.95 -8.02
CA LYS A 72 3.40 5.83 -9.31
C LYS A 72 4.39 5.62 -10.45
N GLU A 73 5.48 6.38 -10.50
CA GLU A 73 6.55 6.20 -11.49
C GLU A 73 7.20 4.81 -11.39
N LYS A 74 7.54 4.35 -10.18
CA LYS A 74 8.08 2.99 -10.01
C LYS A 74 7.08 1.89 -10.35
N THR A 75 5.78 2.17 -10.19
CA THR A 75 4.72 1.25 -10.59
C THR A 75 4.67 1.13 -12.09
N ASP A 76 4.76 2.26 -12.79
CA ASP A 76 4.80 2.32 -14.24
C ASP A 76 6.04 1.60 -14.80
N ASP A 77 7.22 1.86 -14.22
CA ASP A 77 8.49 1.20 -14.58
C ASP A 77 8.44 -0.33 -14.39
N LEU A 78 7.80 -0.78 -13.30
CA LEU A 78 7.57 -2.20 -13.06
C LEU A 78 6.56 -2.79 -14.05
N ASN A 79 5.48 -2.08 -14.36
CA ASN A 79 4.48 -2.52 -15.33
C ASN A 79 5.09 -2.62 -16.73
N LYS A 80 5.90 -1.63 -17.11
CA LYS A 80 6.63 -1.61 -18.36
C LYS A 80 7.60 -2.79 -18.43
N ALA A 81 8.34 -3.09 -17.37
CA ALA A 81 9.21 -4.27 -17.33
C ALA A 81 8.45 -5.60 -17.44
N ILE A 82 7.25 -5.70 -16.86
CA ILE A 82 6.40 -6.88 -17.02
C ILE A 82 5.89 -6.98 -18.46
N LYS A 83 5.46 -5.86 -19.05
CA LYS A 83 4.92 -5.78 -20.41
C LYS A 83 5.99 -6.06 -21.47
N ASP A 84 7.22 -5.66 -21.20
CA ASP A 84 8.41 -5.93 -22.01
C ASP A 84 8.96 -7.35 -21.79
N GLN A 85 8.31 -8.16 -20.93
CA GLN A 85 8.76 -9.50 -20.54
C GLN A 85 10.22 -9.53 -20.09
N GLU A 86 10.66 -8.51 -19.34
CA GLU A 86 12.00 -8.49 -18.75
C GLU A 86 12.19 -9.70 -17.81
N SER A 87 13.45 -10.08 -17.61
CA SER A 87 13.81 -11.20 -16.74
C SER A 87 13.14 -11.11 -15.36
N LYS A 88 12.69 -12.25 -14.83
CA LYS A 88 12.02 -12.35 -13.52
C LYS A 88 12.81 -11.64 -12.41
N GLU A 89 14.14 -11.69 -12.49
CA GLU A 89 15.04 -11.00 -11.56
C GLU A 89 14.93 -9.47 -11.63
N LYS A 90 14.85 -8.89 -12.83
CA LYS A 90 14.67 -7.44 -13.04
C LYS A 90 13.31 -6.97 -12.54
N ILE A 91 12.26 -7.72 -12.86
CA ILE A 91 10.91 -7.48 -12.36
C ILE A 91 10.89 -7.56 -10.83
N ALA A 92 11.52 -8.57 -10.23
CA ALA A 92 11.64 -8.70 -8.77
C ALA A 92 12.39 -7.51 -8.14
N LYS A 93 13.47 -7.04 -8.76
CA LYS A 93 14.27 -5.89 -8.30
C LYS A 93 13.47 -4.58 -8.37
N LYS A 94 12.74 -4.34 -9.46
CA LYS A 94 11.83 -3.18 -9.61
C LYS A 94 10.67 -3.26 -8.61
N ARG A 95 10.13 -4.46 -8.39
CA ARG A 95 9.06 -4.73 -7.41
C ARG A 95 9.54 -4.44 -5.98
N LYS A 96 10.76 -4.84 -5.62
CA LYS A 96 11.37 -4.52 -4.33
C LYS A 96 11.56 -3.00 -4.15
N LYS A 97 12.06 -2.30 -5.18
CA LYS A 97 12.19 -0.83 -5.17
C LYS A 97 10.84 -0.10 -5.05
N LEU A 98 9.78 -0.67 -5.61
CA LEU A 98 8.42 -0.15 -5.48
C LEU A 98 7.87 -0.33 -4.07
N ASP A 99 8.12 -1.50 -3.47
CA ASP A 99 7.74 -1.83 -2.10
C ASP A 99 8.41 -0.86 -1.10
N GLU A 100 9.71 -0.62 -1.24
CA GLU A 100 10.44 0.36 -0.44
C GLU A 100 9.85 1.78 -0.56
N SER A 101 9.54 2.23 -1.79
CA SER A 101 8.90 3.54 -1.98
C SER A 101 7.48 3.59 -1.42
N LYS A 102 6.73 2.48 -1.45
CA LYS A 102 5.40 2.39 -0.80
C LYS A 102 5.52 2.43 0.71
N ALA A 103 6.51 1.78 1.30
CA ALA A 103 6.76 1.81 2.74
C ALA A 103 7.12 3.24 3.19
N ASP A 104 7.98 3.92 2.43
CA ASP A 104 8.38 5.30 2.69
C ASP A 104 7.21 6.30 2.57
N LEU A 105 6.31 6.09 1.60
CA LEU A 105 5.04 6.80 1.50
C LEU A 105 4.13 6.51 2.70
N ASN A 106 4.04 5.25 3.13
CA ASN A 106 3.19 4.85 4.26
C ASN A 106 3.69 5.49 5.57
N LYS A 107 5.01 5.56 5.75
CA LYS A 107 5.64 6.22 6.88
C LYS A 107 5.34 7.73 6.89
N ALA A 108 5.45 8.40 5.75
CA ALA A 108 5.06 9.82 5.63
C ALA A 108 3.56 10.05 5.90
N LEU A 109 2.69 9.14 5.45
CA LEU A 109 1.26 9.15 5.76
C LEU A 109 0.96 8.89 7.25
N ALA A 110 1.78 8.08 7.92
CA ALA A 110 1.64 7.83 9.36
C ALA A 110 2.09 9.05 10.18
N GLU A 111 3.21 9.67 9.79
CA GLU A 111 3.70 10.92 10.40
C GLU A 111 2.69 12.07 10.21
N GLN A 112 1.97 12.12 9.08
CA GLN A 112 0.87 13.08 8.87
C GLN A 112 -0.32 12.91 9.85
N LYS A 113 -0.56 11.70 10.35
CA LYS A 113 -1.71 11.40 11.23
C LYS A 113 -1.43 11.62 12.72
N THR A 114 -0.18 11.91 13.09
CA THR A 114 0.26 11.94 14.50
C THR A 114 0.33 13.37 15.04
N LYS A 115 -0.17 14.38 14.31
CA LYS A 115 -0.15 15.78 14.71
C LYS A 115 -1.56 16.37 14.74
#